data_AF-A0A087HF53-F1
#
_entry.id   AF-A0A087HF53-F1
#
_cell.length_a   1.000
_cell.length_b   1.000
_cell.length_c   1.000
_cell.angle_alpha   90.00
_cell.angle_beta   90.00
_cell.angle_gamma   90.00
#
_symmetry.space_group_name_H-M   'P 1'
#
loop_
_entity.id
_entity.type
_entity.pdbx_description
1 polymer ?
#
loop_
_entity_poly.entity_id
_entity_poly.type
_entity_poly.pdbx_seq_one_letter_code
_entity_poly.pdbx_strand_id
1 'polypeptide(L)'
;MFASFPKPSSKDSFTLKEKYIQGKYLEKPLFDADINMRDYHGRTPLHHCIASGNNAFAKVLLRRGARPSIEDGGGLSVLERAMEMGAIADEELFLLLEE
;
A
#
# COMPACT_ATOMS: atom_id res chain seq x y z
N MET A 1 -6.40 -20.15 9.93
CA MET A 1 -6.66 -20.31 11.38
C MET A 1 -5.41 -19.87 12.11
N PHE A 2 -5.46 -18.77 12.87
CA PHE A 2 -4.30 -18.24 13.57
C PHE A 2 -3.97 -19.10 14.79
N ALA A 3 -2.75 -19.66 14.84
CA ALA A 3 -2.28 -20.39 16.00
C ALA A 3 -1.98 -19.40 17.12
N SER A 4 -2.85 -19.31 18.13
CA SER A 4 -2.59 -18.52 19.33
C SER A 4 -1.49 -19.20 20.14
N PHE A 5 -0.22 -18.80 19.95
CA PHE A 5 0.88 -19.31 20.74
C PHE A 5 0.78 -18.81 22.20
N PRO A 6 0.78 -19.70 23.20
CA PRO A 6 0.73 -19.29 24.61
C PRO A 6 2.00 -18.53 25.00
N LYS A 7 1.84 -17.52 25.85
CA LYS A 7 2.96 -16.67 26.30
C LYS A 7 3.96 -17.51 27.12
N PRO A 8 5.25 -17.53 26.76
CA PRO A 8 6.23 -18.40 27.42
C PRO A 8 6.54 -17.94 28.85
N SER A 9 6.76 -18.91 29.71
CA SER A 9 7.18 -18.73 31.11
C SER A 9 8.68 -18.48 31.23
N SER A 10 9.14 -18.04 32.41
CA SER A 10 10.57 -17.86 32.68
C SER A 10 11.37 -19.15 32.54
N LYS A 11 10.74 -20.31 32.80
CA LYS A 11 11.34 -21.65 32.76
C LYS A 11 11.43 -22.23 31.34
N ASP A 12 10.80 -21.59 30.36
CA ASP A 12 10.75 -22.13 29.00
C ASP A 12 12.07 -21.91 28.26
N SER A 13 12.37 -22.83 27.35
CA SER A 13 13.61 -22.84 26.58
C SER A 13 13.74 -21.58 25.72
N PHE A 14 15.00 -21.17 25.46
CA PHE A 14 15.30 -20.01 24.63
C PHE A 14 14.63 -20.13 23.25
N THR A 15 14.65 -21.32 22.64
CA THR A 15 14.01 -21.62 21.36
C THR A 15 12.48 -21.41 21.37
N LEU A 16 11.80 -21.69 22.49
CA LEU A 16 10.37 -21.41 22.62
C LEU A 16 10.09 -19.91 22.72
N LYS A 17 10.94 -19.17 23.42
CA LYS A 17 10.86 -17.71 23.51
C LYS A 17 11.13 -17.06 22.16
N GLU A 18 12.13 -17.55 21.42
CA GLU A 18 12.41 -17.13 20.05
C GLU A 18 11.22 -17.40 19.12
N LYS A 19 10.68 -18.62 19.11
CA LYS A 19 9.51 -18.95 18.29
C LYS A 19 8.28 -18.11 18.66
N TYR A 20 8.05 -17.83 19.94
CA TYR A 20 6.97 -16.96 20.38
C TYR A 20 7.15 -15.51 19.90
N ILE A 21 8.36 -14.97 20.01
CA ILE A 21 8.68 -13.62 19.52
C ILE A 21 8.52 -13.58 17.99
N GLN A 22 9.10 -14.54 17.28
CA GLN A 22 8.98 -14.64 15.83
C GLN A 22 7.52 -14.81 15.40
N GLY A 23 6.72 -15.67 16.04
CA GLY A 23 5.30 -15.81 15.75
C GLY A 23 4.50 -14.53 16.03
N LYS A 24 4.77 -13.86 17.16
CA LYS A 24 4.06 -12.63 17.55
C LYS A 24 4.34 -11.43 16.62
N TYR A 25 5.56 -11.33 16.08
CA TYR A 25 5.99 -10.18 15.29
C TYR A 25 6.15 -10.45 13.79
N LEU A 26 6.36 -11.69 13.35
CA LEU A 26 6.41 -12.09 11.93
C LEU A 26 5.04 -12.55 11.39
N GLU A 27 4.18 -13.17 12.21
CA GLU A 27 2.85 -13.59 11.74
C GLU A 27 1.80 -12.50 11.83
N LYS A 28 2.17 -11.32 12.36
CA LYS A 28 1.39 -10.12 12.13
C LYS A 28 1.72 -9.74 10.68
N PRO A 29 0.84 -9.95 9.69
CA PRO A 29 1.03 -9.27 8.41
C PRO A 29 1.25 -7.81 8.78
N LEU A 30 2.30 -7.18 8.25
CA LEU A 30 2.56 -5.76 8.43
C LEU A 30 1.42 -5.00 7.75
N PHE A 31 0.25 -5.03 8.39
CA PHE A 31 -1.07 -4.61 7.96
C PHE A 31 -1.52 -5.16 6.60
N ASP A 32 -2.77 -5.63 6.52
CA ASP A 32 -3.52 -5.53 5.26
C ASP A 32 -3.67 -4.03 4.97
N ALA A 33 -2.60 -3.41 4.46
CA ALA A 33 -2.59 -2.01 4.11
C ALA A 33 -3.49 -1.86 2.89
N ASP A 34 -4.67 -1.27 3.09
CA ASP A 34 -5.60 -0.98 2.00
C ASP A 34 -4.90 -0.06 0.99
N ILE A 35 -4.66 -0.62 -0.20
CA ILE A 35 -3.96 0.06 -1.30
C ILE A 35 -4.73 1.28 -1.82
N ASN A 36 -6.03 1.35 -1.52
CA ASN A 36 -6.93 2.43 -1.91
C ASN A 36 -7.25 3.37 -0.74
N MET A 37 -6.56 3.23 0.40
CA MET A 37 -6.76 4.09 1.56
C MET A 37 -6.57 5.56 1.18
N ARG A 38 -7.50 6.40 1.63
CA ARG A 38 -7.47 7.84 1.37
C ARG A 38 -6.89 8.57 2.58
N ASP A 39 -6.01 9.53 2.33
CA ASP A 39 -5.53 10.45 3.35
C ASP A 39 -6.58 11.54 3.68
N TYR A 40 -6.21 12.48 4.54
CA TYR A 40 -7.07 13.63 4.92
C TYR A 40 -7.49 14.48 3.71
N HIS A 41 -6.71 14.49 2.63
CA HIS A 41 -7.01 15.19 1.39
C HIS A 41 -7.75 14.31 0.38
N GLY A 42 -8.23 13.13 0.79
CA GLY A 42 -8.89 12.19 -0.11
C GLY A 42 -7.94 11.46 -1.06
N ARG A 43 -6.61 11.65 -0.95
CA ARG A 43 -5.63 11.10 -1.90
C ARG A 43 -5.27 9.67 -1.53
N THR A 44 -5.18 8.82 -2.54
CA THR A 44 -4.69 7.44 -2.42
C THR A 44 -3.16 7.38 -2.53
N PRO A 45 -2.51 6.27 -2.14
CA PRO A 45 -1.08 6.05 -2.40
C PRO A 45 -0.70 6.26 -3.86
N LEU A 46 -1.61 5.96 -4.80
CA LEU A 46 -1.39 6.15 -6.22
C LEU A 46 -1.32 7.65 -6.61
N HIS A 47 -2.15 8.52 -6.03
CA HIS A 47 -2.03 9.98 -6.22
C HIS A 47 -0.67 10.51 -5.80
N HIS A 48 -0.15 10.04 -4.66
CA HIS A 48 1.16 10.44 -4.15
C HIS A 48 2.30 10.00 -5.08
N CYS A 49 2.19 8.81 -5.68
CA CYS A 49 3.17 8.36 -6.68
C CYS A 49 3.23 9.31 -7.88
N ILE A 50 2.08 9.71 -8.41
CA ILE A 50 1.99 10.67 -9.53
C ILE A 50 2.56 12.03 -9.13
N ALA A 51 2.19 12.57 -7.97
CA ALA A 51 2.69 13.86 -7.50
C ALA A 51 4.22 13.86 -7.28
N SER A 52 4.79 12.71 -6.92
CA SER A 52 6.24 12.53 -6.77
C SER A 52 6.99 12.19 -8.07
N GLY A 53 6.27 11.96 -9.18
CA GLY A 53 6.86 11.47 -10.45
C GLY A 53 7.41 10.04 -10.36
N ASN A 54 6.96 9.24 -9.39
CA ASN A 54 7.46 7.89 -9.16
C ASN A 54 6.66 6.83 -9.94
N ASN A 55 6.90 6.81 -11.25
CA ASN A 55 6.17 5.96 -12.19
C ASN A 55 6.34 4.47 -11.89
N ALA A 56 7.53 4.05 -11.43
CA ALA A 56 7.80 2.66 -11.10
C ALA A 56 6.91 2.17 -9.94
N PHE A 57 6.75 2.99 -8.90
CA PHE A 57 5.88 2.66 -7.78
C PHE A 57 4.39 2.70 -8.17
N ALA A 58 4.00 3.67 -9.00
CA ALA A 58 2.63 3.74 -9.52
C ALA A 58 2.24 2.43 -10.24
N LYS A 59 3.10 1.92 -11.12
CA LYS A 59 2.91 0.63 -11.83
C LYS A 59 2.79 -0.56 -10.86
N VAL A 60 3.60 -0.59 -9.80
CA VAL A 60 3.51 -1.65 -8.77
C VAL A 60 2.17 -1.61 -8.04
N LEU A 61 1.67 -0.41 -7.70
CA LEU A 61 0.38 -0.26 -7.03
C LEU A 61 -0.77 -0.70 -7.93
N LEU A 62 -0.76 -0.29 -9.21
CA LEU A 62 -1.77 -0.70 -10.19
C LEU A 62 -1.80 -2.22 -10.37
N ARG A 63 -0.64 -2.87 -10.50
CA ARG A 63 -0.53 -4.35 -10.55
C ARG A 63 -1.04 -5.05 -9.29
N ARG A 64 -1.09 -4.35 -8.15
CA ARG A 64 -1.63 -4.86 -6.89
C ARG A 64 -3.12 -4.54 -6.67
N GLY A 65 -3.79 -3.98 -7.67
CA GLY A 65 -5.23 -3.66 -7.60
C GLY A 65 -5.55 -2.28 -7.02
N ALA A 66 -4.62 -1.33 -7.11
CA ALA A 66 -4.93 0.07 -6.87
C ALA A 66 -5.95 0.57 -7.90
N ARG A 67 -6.91 1.38 -7.45
CA ARG A 67 -7.99 1.93 -8.27
C ARG A 67 -7.62 3.36 -8.71
N PRO A 68 -7.35 3.60 -10.00
CA PRO A 68 -7.03 4.94 -10.51
C PRO A 68 -8.25 5.88 -10.55
N SER A 69 -9.46 5.31 -10.57
CA SER A 69 -10.74 6.04 -10.62
C SER A 69 -11.16 6.70 -9.31
N ILE A 70 -10.45 6.47 -8.21
CA ILE A 70 -10.77 7.14 -6.94
C ILE A 70 -10.41 8.62 -7.08
N GLU A 71 -11.36 9.49 -6.77
CA GLU A 71 -11.14 10.92 -6.73
C GLU A 71 -10.49 11.37 -5.42
N ASP A 72 -9.60 12.35 -5.50
CA ASP A 72 -9.10 13.03 -4.33
C ASP A 72 -10.09 14.09 -3.79
N GLY A 73 -9.68 14.86 -2.78
CA GLY A 73 -10.51 15.89 -2.16
C GLY A 73 -10.85 17.06 -3.09
N GLY A 74 -10.16 17.19 -4.23
CA GLY A 74 -10.49 18.15 -5.28
C GLY A 74 -11.48 17.60 -6.31
N GLY A 75 -11.93 16.34 -6.17
CA GLY A 75 -12.79 15.69 -7.16
C GLY A 75 -12.05 15.26 -8.43
N LEU A 76 -10.72 15.16 -8.38
CA LEU A 76 -9.91 14.69 -9.51
C LEU A 76 -9.44 13.27 -9.27
N SER A 77 -9.63 12.42 -10.26
CA SER A 77 -8.99 11.11 -10.36
C SER A 77 -7.47 11.23 -10.47
N VAL A 78 -6.79 10.08 -10.37
CA VAL A 78 -5.33 10.02 -10.51
C VAL A 78 -4.87 10.56 -11.86
N LEU A 79 -5.54 10.18 -12.95
CA LEU A 79 -5.20 10.61 -14.30
C LEU A 79 -5.42 12.12 -14.49
N GLU A 80 -6.57 12.63 -14.07
CA GLU A 80 -6.89 14.06 -14.20
C GLU A 80 -5.89 14.93 -13.43
N ARG A 81 -5.54 14.52 -12.20
CA ARG A 81 -4.50 15.21 -11.43
C ARG A 81 -3.14 15.17 -12.13
N ALA A 82 -2.82 14.05 -12.75
CA ALA A 82 -1.56 13.91 -13.48
C ALA A 82 -1.49 14.84 -14.70
N MET A 83 -2.60 15.02 -15.41
CA MET A 83 -2.75 15.95 -16.53
C MET A 83 -2.62 17.41 -16.05
N GLU A 84 -3.29 17.76 -14.96
CA GLU A 84 -3.25 19.10 -14.36
C GLU A 84 -1.82 19.52 -14.00
N MET A 85 -1.03 18.58 -13.47
CA MET A 85 0.37 18.81 -13.10
C MET A 85 1.36 18.68 -14.26
N GLY A 86 0.93 18.17 -15.42
CA GLY A 86 1.83 17.79 -16.52
C GLY A 86 2.82 16.67 -16.14
N ALA A 87 2.42 15.78 -15.24
CA ALA A 87 3.31 14.84 -14.55
C ALA A 87 3.47 13.47 -15.25
N ILE A 88 2.70 13.17 -16.31
CA ILE A 88 2.83 11.91 -17.06
C ILE A 88 3.66 12.11 -18.32
N ALA A 89 4.85 11.52 -18.31
CA ALA A 89 5.68 11.33 -19.50
C ALA A 89 5.77 9.85 -19.92
N ASP A 90 5.26 8.93 -19.10
CA ASP A 90 5.36 7.49 -19.31
C ASP A 90 4.04 6.98 -19.93
N GLU A 91 4.11 6.59 -21.20
CA GLU A 91 2.95 6.12 -21.98
C GLU A 91 2.34 4.84 -21.40
N GLU A 92 3.14 3.93 -20.84
CA GLU A 92 2.63 2.71 -20.22
C GLU A 92 1.82 3.03 -18.95
N LEU A 93 2.32 3.95 -18.12
CA LEU A 93 1.58 4.42 -16.95
C LEU A 93 0.30 5.15 -17.34
N PHE A 94 0.34 5.94 -18.42
CA PHE A 94 -0.85 6.60 -18.95
C PHE A 94 -1.96 5.58 -19.25
N LEU A 95 -1.65 4.55 -20.03
CA LEU A 95 -2.61 3.51 -20.42
C LEU A 95 -3.18 2.77 -19.20
N LEU A 96 -2.33 2.45 -18.22
CA LEU A 96 -2.77 1.78 -16.99
C LEU A 96 -3.66 2.64 -16.08
N LEU A 97 -3.66 3.96 -16.25
CA LEU A 97 -4.53 4.88 -15.52
C LEU A 97 -5.85 5.14 -16.25
N GLU A 98 -5.92 4.82 -17.54
CA GLU A 98 -7.12 4.97 -18.39
C GLU A 98 -8.07 3.75 -18.30
N GLU A 99 -7.53 2.56 -17.96
CA GLU A 99 -8.32 1.33 -17.67
C GLU A 99 -9.11 1.38 -16.36
#